data_AF-A0A1C5T5L4-F1
#
_entry.id   AF-A0A1C5T5L4-F1
#
_cell.length_a   1.000
_cell.length_b   1.000
_cell.length_c   1.000
_cell.angle_alpha   90.00
_cell.angle_beta   90.00
_cell.angle_gamma   90.00
#
_symmetry.space_group_name_H-M   'P 1'
#
loop_
_entity.id
_entity.type
_entity.pdbx_description
1 polymer ?
#
loop_
_entity_poly.entity_id
_entity_poly.type
_entity_poly.pdbx_seq_one_letter_code
_entity_poly.pdbx_strand_id
1 'polypeptide(L)'
;MDCNIQNIKCEICGRVFHKVCHAEPYEKVCDNSECFHKKFWLEIIKEKDEHVIINGICYYLDKAHPMSDSPFRGYGGRGIKIKLQTGEIIVTNNLWHNGKVPKEFRDRLPDNAEFIK
;
A
#
# COMPACT_ATOMS: atom_id res chain seq x y z
N MET A 1 -7.93 3.86 -31.47
CA MET A 1 -6.80 2.98 -31.09
C MET A 1 -7.28 2.15 -29.93
N ASP A 2 -7.62 0.90 -30.19
CA ASP A 2 -8.12 0.00 -29.15
C ASP A 2 -6.95 -0.49 -28.30
N CYS A 3 -6.89 -0.01 -27.06
CA CYS A 3 -5.92 -0.45 -26.08
C CYS A 3 -6.31 -1.85 -25.60
N ASN A 4 -5.65 -2.88 -26.11
CA ASN A 4 -5.84 -4.25 -25.61
C ASN A 4 -5.17 -4.38 -24.23
N ILE A 5 -6.00 -4.47 -23.19
CA ILE A 5 -5.56 -4.81 -21.84
C ILE A 5 -5.09 -6.27 -21.87
N GLN A 6 -3.81 -6.51 -21.58
CA GLN A 6 -3.27 -7.87 -21.47
C GLN A 6 -3.23 -8.30 -19.99
N ASN A 7 -3.69 -9.51 -19.72
CA ASN A 7 -3.63 -10.11 -18.39
C ASN A 7 -2.34 -10.93 -18.26
N ILE A 8 -1.46 -10.54 -17.35
CA ILE A 8 -0.22 -11.27 -17.04
C ILE A 8 -0.40 -11.98 -15.70
N LYS A 9 -0.19 -13.29 -15.66
CA LYS A 9 -0.24 -14.08 -14.42
C LYS A 9 1.16 -14.30 -13.89
N CYS A 10 1.41 -13.98 -12.63
CA CYS A 10 2.66 -14.32 -11.96
C CYS A 10 2.74 -15.84 -11.74
N GLU A 11 3.85 -16.46 -12.14
CA GLU A 11 4.07 -17.90 -11.97
C GLU A 11 4.30 -18.31 -10.51
N ILE A 12 4.84 -17.40 -9.68
CA ILE A 12 5.19 -17.67 -8.27
C ILE A 12 3.97 -17.58 -7.34
N CYS A 13 3.06 -16.62 -7.54
CA CYS A 13 1.90 -16.42 -6.66
C CYS A 13 0.54 -16.57 -7.35
N GLY A 14 0.50 -16.75 -8.68
CA GLY A 14 -0.72 -16.92 -9.44
C GLY A 14 -1.58 -15.67 -9.61
N ARG A 15 -1.15 -14.51 -9.08
CA ARG A 15 -1.89 -13.24 -9.21
C ARG A 15 -1.85 -12.72 -10.65
N VAL A 16 -2.97 -12.18 -11.11
CA VAL A 16 -3.12 -11.58 -12.45
C VAL A 16 -2.96 -10.06 -12.37
N PHE A 17 -2.21 -9.50 -13.30
CA PHE A 17 -1.95 -8.07 -13.46
C PHE A 17 -2.45 -7.61 -14.84
N HIS A 18 -2.99 -6.38 -14.91
CA HIS A 18 -3.48 -5.80 -16.15
C HIS A 18 -2.41 -4.86 -16.74
N LYS A 19 -1.80 -5.24 -17.87
CA LYS A 19 -0.88 -4.39 -18.62
C LYS A 19 -1.72 -3.35 -19.37
N VAL A 20 -1.56 -2.09 -19.00
CA VAL A 20 -2.07 -0.93 -19.76
C VAL A 20 -1.04 -0.49 -20.80
N CYS A 21 -1.53 -0.16 -21.99
CA CYS A 21 -0.76 0.09 -23.22
C CYS A 21 0.25 1.25 -23.17
N HIS A 22 0.27 2.07 -22.12
CA HIS A 22 1.17 3.22 -21.97
C HIS A 22 2.13 3.13 -20.78
N ALA A 23 2.15 2.00 -20.08
CA ALA A 23 3.16 1.74 -19.07
C ALA A 23 4.39 1.09 -19.73
N GLU A 24 5.59 1.59 -19.39
CA GLU A 24 6.88 0.90 -19.61
C GLU A 24 6.73 -0.61 -19.38
N PRO A 25 7.41 -1.46 -20.16
CA PRO A 25 7.15 -2.90 -20.17
C PRO A 25 7.25 -3.47 -18.75
N TYR A 26 6.09 -3.77 -18.19
CA TYR A 26 5.89 -4.50 -16.93
C TYR A 26 6.42 -5.95 -16.98
N GLU A 27 7.25 -6.28 -17.97
CA GLU A 27 7.79 -7.61 -18.28
C GLU A 27 8.70 -8.14 -17.15
N LYS A 28 9.20 -7.26 -16.28
CA LYS A 28 10.04 -7.62 -15.14
C LYS A 28 9.32 -7.59 -13.80
N VAL A 29 8.02 -7.28 -13.76
CA VAL A 29 7.31 -7.10 -12.47
C VAL A 29 7.07 -8.43 -11.76
N CYS A 30 7.18 -9.57 -12.43
CA CYS A 30 7.39 -10.85 -11.78
C CYS A 30 8.24 -11.66 -12.74
N ASP A 31 9.56 -11.46 -12.69
CA ASP A 31 10.46 -12.38 -13.38
C ASP A 31 10.38 -13.77 -12.70
N ASN A 32 10.85 -14.81 -13.39
CA ASN A 32 10.80 -16.18 -12.90
C ASN A 32 11.64 -16.41 -11.61
N SER A 33 12.27 -15.36 -11.07
CA SER A 33 13.03 -15.40 -9.82
C SER A 33 12.33 -14.73 -8.64
N GLU A 34 11.53 -13.68 -8.82
CA GLU A 34 10.94 -12.93 -7.69
C GLU A 34 9.50 -12.44 -7.93
N CYS A 35 8.63 -12.69 -6.95
CA CYS A 35 7.25 -12.20 -6.96
C CYS A 35 7.18 -10.79 -6.39
N PHE A 36 7.00 -9.76 -7.22
CA PHE A 36 6.86 -8.37 -6.76
C PHE A 36 5.77 -8.16 -5.72
N HIS A 37 4.63 -8.85 -5.85
CA HIS A 37 3.57 -8.75 -4.86
C HIS A 37 4.03 -9.20 -3.48
N LYS A 38 4.71 -10.35 -3.40
CA LYS A 38 5.23 -10.86 -2.13
C LYS A 38 6.37 -9.98 -1.63
N LYS A 39 7.28 -9.56 -2.52
CA LYS A 39 8.38 -8.65 -2.19
C LYS A 39 7.86 -7.37 -1.55
N PHE A 40 6.87 -6.73 -2.16
CA PHE A 40 6.24 -5.52 -1.64
C PHE A 40 5.76 -5.69 -0.20
N TRP A 41 5.00 -6.74 0.10
CA TRP A 41 4.52 -6.98 1.47
C TRP A 41 5.63 -7.37 2.43
N LEU A 42 6.67 -8.07 1.97
CA LEU A 42 7.85 -8.37 2.78
C LEU A 42 8.63 -7.10 3.16
N GLU A 43 8.75 -6.12 2.26
CA GLU A 43 9.33 -4.81 2.58
C GLU A 43 8.46 -4.03 3.56
N ILE A 44 7.14 -3.98 3.38
CA ILE A 44 6.22 -3.36 4.36
C ILE A 44 6.39 -3.97 5.75
N ILE A 45 6.66 -5.27 5.86
CA ILE A 45 6.89 -5.90 7.17
C ILE A 45 8.22 -5.46 7.80
N LYS A 46 9.25 -5.21 6.99
CA LYS A 46 10.52 -4.65 7.50
C LYS A 46 10.33 -3.20 7.97
N GLU A 47 9.49 -2.43 7.27
CA GLU A 47 9.18 -1.01 7.54
C GLU A 47 7.84 -0.83 8.26
N LYS A 48 7.43 -1.82 9.07
CA LYS A 48 6.08 -1.88 9.65
C LYS A 48 5.72 -0.67 10.52
N ASP A 49 6.70 0.01 11.08
CA ASP A 49 6.51 1.14 11.98
C ASP A 49 6.13 2.44 11.24
N GLU A 50 6.41 2.50 9.93
CA GLU A 50 6.00 3.58 9.02
C GLU A 50 4.58 3.37 8.44
N HIS A 51 3.98 2.21 8.74
CA HIS A 51 2.72 1.80 8.20
C HIS A 51 1.66 1.68 9.31
N VAL A 52 0.43 2.06 8.97
CA VAL A 52 -0.74 1.83 9.80
C VAL A 52 -1.68 0.86 9.10
N ILE A 53 -2.13 -0.14 9.84
CA ILE A 53 -3.10 -1.12 9.37
C ILE A 53 -4.43 -0.83 10.07
N ILE A 54 -5.45 -0.51 9.29
CA ILE A 54 -6.78 -0.15 9.77
C ILE A 54 -7.79 -1.04 9.04
N ASN A 55 -8.52 -1.89 9.77
CA ASN A 55 -9.50 -2.83 9.20
C ASN A 55 -8.92 -3.73 8.10
N GLY A 56 -7.67 -4.19 8.26
CA GLY A 56 -6.94 -5.01 7.31
C GLY A 56 -6.46 -4.28 6.05
N ILE A 57 -6.52 -2.95 6.02
CA ILE A 57 -6.00 -2.11 4.95
C ILE A 57 -4.71 -1.44 5.42
N CYS A 58 -3.66 -1.55 4.62
CA CYS A 58 -2.37 -0.92 4.87
C CYS A 58 -2.34 0.49 4.29
N TYR A 59 -1.88 1.43 5.11
CA TYR A 59 -1.59 2.79 4.72
C TYR A 59 -0.17 3.16 5.11
N TYR A 60 0.48 3.94 4.26
CA TYR A 60 1.72 4.62 4.61
C TYR A 60 1.40 5.96 5.26
N LEU A 61 2.07 6.24 6.39
CA LEU A 61 1.92 7.45 7.19
C LEU A 61 3.32 7.90 7.66
N ASP A 62 3.79 9.03 7.13
CA ASP A 62 4.95 9.70 7.72
C ASP A 62 4.53 10.32 9.06
N LYS A 63 4.85 9.63 10.15
CA LYS A 63 4.54 10.08 11.52
C LYS A 63 5.38 11.28 11.94
N ALA A 64 6.58 11.45 11.37
CA ALA A 64 7.45 12.59 11.68
C ALA A 64 6.97 13.87 10.97
N HIS A 65 6.40 13.73 9.78
CA HIS A 65 5.85 14.84 8.99
C HIS A 65 4.43 14.53 8.51
N PRO A 66 3.44 14.48 9.42
CA PRO A 66 2.09 14.06 9.06
C PRO A 66 1.36 15.08 8.19
N MET A 67 1.84 16.33 8.14
CA MET A 67 1.31 17.38 7.27
C MET A 67 2.27 17.63 6.10
N SER A 68 1.71 17.72 4.90
CA SER A 68 2.43 18.01 3.67
C SER A 68 1.81 19.19 2.94
N ASP A 69 2.66 20.03 2.35
CA ASP A 69 2.27 21.10 1.42
C ASP A 69 2.40 20.68 -0.05
N SER A 70 2.76 19.41 -0.31
CA SER A 70 2.85 18.87 -1.65
C SER A 70 1.53 19.05 -2.42
N PRO A 71 1.57 19.36 -3.72
CA PRO A 71 0.37 19.30 -4.56
C PRO A 71 -0.16 17.86 -4.72
N PHE A 72 0.71 16.85 -4.56
CA PHE A 72 0.36 15.44 -4.60
C PHE A 72 0.39 14.87 -3.17
N ARG A 73 -0.81 14.73 -2.60
CA ARG A 73 -1.00 14.21 -1.25
C ARG A 73 -1.90 13.00 -1.25
N GLY A 74 -1.61 12.10 -0.31
CA GLY A 74 -2.50 11.00 0.03
C GLY A 74 -3.93 11.49 0.30
N TYR A 75 -4.94 10.75 -0.16
CA TYR A 75 -6.36 11.13 -0.10
C TYR A 75 -6.67 12.56 -0.61
N GLY A 76 -5.88 13.07 -1.57
CA GLY A 76 -6.11 14.39 -2.15
C GLY A 76 -5.92 15.55 -1.18
N GLY A 77 -5.20 15.36 -0.07
CA GLY A 77 -4.95 16.42 0.91
C GLY A 77 -6.04 16.58 1.99
N ARG A 78 -7.03 15.67 2.06
CA ARG A 78 -8.05 15.72 3.11
C ARG A 78 -7.42 15.49 4.47
N GLY A 79 -7.77 16.32 5.46
CA GLY A 79 -7.42 16.09 6.86
C GLY A 79 -8.09 14.83 7.42
N ILE A 80 -7.27 13.90 7.91
CA ILE A 80 -7.67 12.61 8.47
C ILE A 80 -7.08 12.51 9.88
N LYS A 81 -7.87 12.03 10.83
CA LYS A 81 -7.42 11.73 12.19
C LYS A 81 -7.31 10.22 12.37
N ILE A 82 -6.19 9.78 12.91
CA ILE A 82 -5.85 8.38 13.13
C ILE A 82 -5.46 8.24 14.59
N LYS A 83 -6.02 7.26 15.29
CA LYS A 83 -5.58 6.87 16.63
C LYS A 83 -4.79 5.58 16.54
N LEU A 84 -3.54 5.61 16.99
CA LEU A 84 -2.69 4.43 17.07
C LEU A 84 -3.08 3.56 18.27
N GLN A 85 -2.70 2.29 18.25
CA GLN A 85 -2.86 1.37 19.38
C GLN A 85 -2.19 1.86 20.67
N THR A 86 -1.14 2.68 20.55
CA THR A 86 -0.49 3.35 21.69
C THR A 86 -1.39 4.39 22.36
N GLY A 87 -2.51 4.76 21.74
CA GLY A 87 -3.41 5.82 22.16
C GLY A 87 -3.09 7.19 21.56
N GLU A 88 -1.93 7.34 20.89
CA GLU A 88 -1.53 8.56 20.20
C GLU A 88 -2.51 8.91 19.07
N ILE A 89 -2.83 10.20 18.94
CA ILE A 89 -3.68 10.71 17.87
C ILE A 89 -2.83 11.52 16.90
N ILE A 90 -2.84 11.10 15.64
CA ILE A 90 -2.15 11.78 14.54
C ILE A 90 -3.20 12.41 13.63
N VAL A 91 -2.97 13.68 13.28
CA VAL A 91 -3.73 14.38 12.23
C VAL A 91 -2.83 14.53 11.02
N THR A 92 -3.26 14.00 9.88
CA THR A 92 -2.49 14.01 8.63
C THR A 92 -3.34 14.48 7.47
N ASN A 93 -2.71 15.11 6.48
CA ASN A 93 -3.32 15.38 5.17
C ASN A 93 -2.67 14.55 4.04
N ASN A 94 -1.81 13.57 4.36
CA ASN A 94 -0.96 12.87 3.41
C ASN A 94 -0.92 11.35 3.64
N LEU A 95 -2.10 10.72 3.71
CA LEU A 95 -2.23 9.28 3.96
C LEU A 95 -2.29 8.48 2.65
N TRP A 96 -1.36 7.55 2.42
CA TRP A 96 -1.30 6.79 1.16
C TRP A 96 -1.85 5.37 1.31
N HIS A 97 -2.73 4.97 0.41
CA HIS A 97 -3.37 3.64 0.43
C HIS A 97 -2.52 2.60 -0.32
N ASN A 98 -1.98 1.62 0.42
CA ASN A 98 -1.14 0.56 -0.12
C ASN A 98 -1.91 -0.73 -0.44
N GLY A 99 -3.17 -0.84 0.01
CA GLY A 99 -4.06 -1.94 -0.31
C GLY A 99 -4.41 -2.85 0.85
N LYS A 100 -5.29 -3.81 0.58
CA LYS A 100 -5.72 -4.81 1.57
C LYS A 100 -4.61 -5.81 1.84
N VAL A 101 -4.31 -6.03 3.13
CA VAL A 101 -3.30 -7.00 3.59
C VAL A 101 -3.72 -8.42 3.17
N PRO A 102 -2.90 -9.12 2.37
CA PRO A 102 -3.15 -10.50 1.96
C PRO A 102 -3.19 -11.43 3.16
N LYS A 103 -3.99 -12.50 3.07
CA LYS A 103 -4.22 -13.44 4.18
C LYS A 103 -2.92 -13.97 4.79
N GLU A 104 -1.93 -14.29 3.97
CA GLU A 104 -0.62 -14.82 4.38
C GLU A 104 0.25 -13.84 5.18
N PHE A 105 -0.07 -12.54 5.20
CA PHE A 105 0.70 -11.52 5.91
C PHE A 105 -0.02 -10.92 7.12
N ARG A 106 -1.31 -11.25 7.34
CA ARG A 106 -2.13 -10.64 8.40
C ARG A 106 -1.58 -10.86 9.81
N ASP A 107 -0.99 -12.03 10.05
CA ASP A 107 -0.40 -12.35 11.36
C ASP A 107 0.82 -11.46 11.67
N ARG A 108 1.50 -10.96 10.63
CA ARG A 108 2.68 -10.07 10.75
C ARG A 108 2.33 -8.59 10.63
N LEU A 109 1.17 -8.27 10.03
CA LEU A 109 0.61 -6.94 9.85
C LEU A 109 -0.82 -6.90 10.43
N PRO A 110 -0.97 -7.07 11.75
CA PRO A 110 -2.27 -6.93 12.39
C PRO A 110 -2.72 -5.46 12.37
N ASP A 111 -4.02 -5.24 12.55
CA ASP A 111 -4.57 -3.90 12.76
C ASP A 111 -3.84 -3.23 13.93
N ASN A 112 -3.41 -1.98 13.72
CA ASN A 112 -2.63 -1.22 14.69
C ASN A 112 -3.11 0.23 14.90
N ALA A 113 -4.19 0.62 14.21
CA ALA A 113 -4.77 1.94 14.31
C ALA A 113 -6.26 1.95 13.92
N GLU A 114 -6.93 3.07 14.20
CA GLU A 114 -8.32 3.32 13.83
C GLU A 114 -8.51 4.74 13.30
N PHE A 115 -9.46 4.93 12.37
CA PHE A 115 -9.91 6.26 11.98
C PHE A 115 -10.86 6.82 13.05
N ILE A 116 -10.67 8.10 13.40
CA ILE A 116 -11.52 8.79 14.37
C ILE A 116 -12.12 10.07 13.75
N LYS A 117 -13.23 10.55 14.32
CA LYS A 117 -13.94 11.75 13.86
C LYS A 117 -13.32 13.04 14.42
#